data_AF-A0A9X9WXE4-F1
#
_entry.id   AF-A0A9X9WXE4-F1
#
_cell.length_a   1.000
_cell.length_b   1.000
_cell.length_c   1.000
_cell.angle_alpha   90.00
_cell.angle_beta   90.00
_cell.angle_gamma   90.00
#
_symmetry.space_group_name_H-M   'P 1'
#
loop_
_entity.id
_entity.type
_entity.pdbx_description
1 polymer ?
#
loop_
_entity_poly.entity_id
_entity_poly.type
_entity_poly.pdbx_seq_one_letter_code
_entity_poly.pdbx_strand_id
1 'polypeptide(L)'
;MRPGQGDAHGRAGARVNEVALASREALWIALQIGGPLLVLMLVTGLVVAVMQALTQVNEATLGFLPKAVALAVALLLLGPFFAGVLRGYAGSLFQAAIEVGLRG
;
A
#
# COMPACT_ATOMS: atom_id res chain seq x y z
N MET A 1 35.91 -34.70 -15.31
CA MET A 1 35.48 -33.65 -14.37
C MET A 1 34.53 -32.68 -15.08
N ARG A 2 33.33 -32.40 -14.56
CA ARG A 2 32.40 -31.39 -15.10
C ARG A 2 32.51 -30.06 -14.31
N PRO A 3 32.97 -28.96 -14.92
CA PRO A 3 32.89 -27.63 -14.31
C PRO A 3 31.47 -27.08 -14.48
N GLY A 4 30.81 -26.65 -13.40
CA GLY A 4 29.50 -25.96 -13.50
C GLY A 4 28.46 -26.24 -12.39
N GLN A 5 28.81 -26.96 -11.31
CA GLN A 5 27.84 -27.29 -10.25
C GLN A 5 27.95 -26.41 -8.98
N GLY A 6 28.99 -25.56 -8.86
CA GLY A 6 29.21 -24.69 -7.68
C GLY A 6 28.55 -23.30 -7.77
N ASP A 7 28.20 -22.87 -8.97
CA ASP A 7 27.77 -21.52 -9.33
C ASP A 7 26.25 -21.36 -9.46
N ALA A 8 25.50 -22.46 -9.32
CA ALA A 8 24.03 -22.46 -9.31
C ALA A 8 23.44 -22.00 -7.97
N HIS A 9 24.10 -22.32 -6.84
CA HIS A 9 23.62 -21.97 -5.51
C HIS A 9 23.72 -20.47 -5.22
N GLY A 10 24.79 -19.80 -5.66
CA GLY A 10 24.93 -18.35 -5.51
C GLY A 10 23.89 -17.55 -6.32
N ARG A 11 23.55 -18.03 -7.52
CA ARG A 11 22.54 -17.41 -8.39
C ARG A 11 21.12 -17.56 -7.85
N ALA A 12 20.81 -18.69 -7.23
CA ALA A 12 19.53 -18.89 -6.56
C ALA A 12 19.35 -17.95 -5.37
N GLY A 13 20.37 -17.83 -4.50
CA GLY A 13 20.36 -16.92 -3.36
C GLY A 13 20.22 -15.44 -3.75
N ALA A 14 20.90 -15.01 -4.82
CA ALA A 14 20.80 -13.65 -5.34
C ALA A 14 19.35 -13.30 -5.77
N ARG A 15 18.68 -14.19 -6.51
CA ARG A 15 17.29 -13.97 -6.95
C ARG A 15 16.29 -13.94 -5.81
N VAL A 16 16.50 -14.73 -4.75
CA VAL A 16 15.61 -14.71 -3.58
C VAL A 16 15.71 -13.36 -2.86
N ASN A 17 16.92 -12.81 -2.75
CA ASN A 17 17.13 -11.50 -2.14
C ASN A 17 16.49 -10.38 -2.97
N GLU A 18 16.58 -10.44 -4.30
CA GLU A 18 15.93 -9.48 -5.22
C GLU A 18 14.39 -9.48 -5.05
N VAL A 19 13.77 -10.66 -5.00
CA VAL A 19 12.31 -10.80 -4.81
C VAL A 19 11.90 -10.31 -3.41
N ALA A 20 12.71 -10.57 -2.38
CA ALA A 20 12.46 -10.08 -1.03
C ALA A 20 12.53 -8.55 -0.93
N LEU A 21 13.49 -7.92 -1.62
CA LEU A 21 13.63 -6.47 -1.71
C LEU A 21 12.42 -5.83 -2.39
N ALA A 22 12.00 -6.39 -3.55
CA ALA A 22 10.84 -5.91 -4.28
C ALA A 22 9.54 -6.03 -3.46
N SER A 23 9.38 -7.14 -2.72
CA SER A 23 8.24 -7.35 -1.83
C SER A 23 8.21 -6.35 -0.67
N ARG A 24 9.37 -6.05 -0.07
CA ARG A 24 9.49 -5.05 1.00
C ARG A 24 9.09 -3.66 0.51
N GLU A 25 9.51 -3.28 -0.69
CA GLU A 25 9.17 -1.98 -1.27
C GLU A 25 7.67 -1.87 -1.58
N ALA A 26 7.05 -2.93 -2.13
CA ALA A 26 5.62 -2.99 -2.35
C ALA A 26 4.82 -2.85 -1.04
N LEU A 27 5.25 -3.54 0.03
CA LEU A 27 4.66 -3.41 1.37
C LEU A 27 4.81 -1.99 1.93
N TRP A 28 5.97 -1.36 1.71
CA TRP A 28 6.21 0.01 2.16
C TRP A 28 5.27 1.01 1.47
N ILE A 29 5.08 0.87 0.17
CA ILE A 29 4.12 1.67 -0.61
C ILE A 29 2.68 1.44 -0.13
N ALA A 30 2.30 0.19 0.10
CA ALA A 30 0.99 -0.14 0.64
C ALA A 30 0.76 0.51 2.01
N LEU A 31 1.78 0.53 2.88
CA LEU A 31 1.72 1.21 4.17
C LEU A 31 1.66 2.75 4.02
N GLN A 32 2.37 3.32 3.06
CA GLN A 32 2.36 4.77 2.79
C GLN A 32 0.97 5.25 2.35
N ILE A 33 0.27 4.45 1.55
CA ILE A 33 -1.08 4.76 1.05
C ILE A 33 -2.13 4.41 2.13
N GLY A 34 -2.06 3.20 2.68
CA GLY A 34 -3.04 2.68 3.63
C GLY A 34 -2.93 3.30 5.01
N GLY A 35 -1.72 3.59 5.49
CA GLY A 35 -1.45 4.14 6.83
C GLY A 35 -2.27 5.38 7.18
N PRO A 36 -2.18 6.49 6.41
CA PRO A 36 -2.93 7.69 6.73
C PRO A 36 -4.45 7.47 6.62
N LEU A 37 -4.91 6.62 5.68
CA LEU A 37 -6.33 6.29 5.54
C LEU A 37 -6.85 5.46 6.73
N LEU A 38 -6.07 4.50 7.21
CA LEU A 38 -6.38 3.68 8.37
C LEU A 38 -6.50 4.51 9.64
N VAL A 39 -5.54 5.40 9.90
CA VAL A 39 -5.57 6.30 11.08
C VAL A 39 -6.82 7.17 11.03
N LEU A 40 -7.14 7.74 9.87
CA LEU A 40 -8.33 8.57 9.72
C LEU A 40 -9.62 7.78 9.97
N MET A 41 -9.75 6.60 9.37
CA MET A 41 -10.93 5.75 9.53
C MET A 41 -11.07 5.25 10.97
N LEU A 42 -9.96 4.99 11.65
CA LEU A 42 -9.95 4.61 13.06
C LEU A 42 -10.48 5.75 13.94
N VAL A 43 -9.94 6.97 13.78
CA VAL A 43 -10.37 8.15 14.55
C VAL A 43 -11.83 8.46 14.28
N THR A 44 -12.24 8.52 13.02
CA THR A 44 -13.62 8.80 12.63
C THR A 44 -14.58 7.72 13.16
N GLY A 45 -14.18 6.45 13.04
CA GLY A 45 -14.94 5.31 13.54
C GLY A 45 -15.16 5.39 15.04
N LEU A 46 -14.10 5.72 15.79
CA LEU A 46 -14.14 5.89 17.24
C LEU A 46 -15.04 7.05 17.66
N VAL A 47 -14.89 8.22 17.04
CA VAL A 47 -15.71 9.41 17.34
C VAL A 47 -17.20 9.11 17.13
N VAL A 48 -17.54 8.50 15.99
CA VAL A 48 -18.93 8.14 15.69
C VAL A 48 -19.47 7.11 16.69
N ALA A 49 -18.67 6.10 17.05
CA ALA A 49 -19.09 5.07 18.02
C ALA A 49 -19.37 5.68 19.41
N VAL A 50 -18.56 6.62 19.87
CA VAL A 50 -18.79 7.35 21.13
C VAL A 50 -20.05 8.21 21.04
N MET A 51 -20.25 8.93 19.94
CA MET A 51 -21.44 9.78 19.76
C MET A 51 -22.74 8.95 19.78
N GLN A 52 -22.72 7.78 19.14
CA GLN A 52 -23.83 6.83 19.13
C GLN A 52 -24.12 6.26 20.52
N ALA A 53 -23.07 5.91 21.27
CA ALA A 53 -23.21 5.40 22.63
C ALA A 53 -23.78 6.45 23.60
N LEU A 54 -23.31 7.71 23.52
CA LEU A 54 -23.75 8.79 24.42
C LEU A 54 -25.20 9.22 24.18
N THR A 55 -25.68 9.16 22.93
CA THR A 55 -27.04 9.59 22.57
C THR A 55 -28.07 8.46 22.58
N GLN A 56 -27.63 7.21 22.79
CA GLN A 56 -28.46 6.00 22.69
C GLN A 56 -29.14 5.80 21.32
N VAL A 57 -28.72 6.54 20.28
CA VAL A 57 -29.24 6.39 18.91
C VAL A 57 -28.36 5.39 18.15
N ASN A 58 -28.93 4.21 17.88
CA ASN A 58 -28.27 3.14 17.13
C ASN A 58 -28.93 2.90 15.77
N GLU A 59 -29.11 3.97 15.00
CA GLU A 59 -29.59 3.88 13.62
C GLU A 59 -28.42 3.66 12.66
N ALA A 60 -28.47 2.56 11.90
CA ALA A 60 -27.39 2.15 11.00
C ALA A 60 -27.02 3.24 9.98
N THR A 61 -28.00 3.98 9.47
CA THR A 61 -27.80 5.06 8.48
C THR A 61 -27.00 6.23 9.06
N LEU A 62 -27.30 6.65 10.29
CA LEU A 62 -26.62 7.76 10.99
C LEU A 62 -25.16 7.40 11.33
N GLY A 63 -24.85 6.12 11.54
CA GLY A 63 -23.48 5.66 11.74
C GLY A 63 -22.62 5.61 10.49
N PHE A 64 -23.26 5.40 9.34
CA PHE A 64 -22.59 5.24 8.06
C PHE A 64 -22.25 6.59 7.40
N LEU A 65 -23.18 7.54 7.43
CA LEU A 65 -23.05 8.80 6.68
C LEU A 65 -21.83 9.65 7.09
N PRO A 66 -21.55 9.89 8.39
CA PRO A 66 -20.38 10.68 8.79
C PRO A 66 -19.06 10.03 8.38
N LYS A 67 -18.99 8.68 8.46
CA LYS A 67 -17.80 7.91 8.05
C LYS A 67 -17.57 8.00 6.53
N ALA A 68 -18.64 7.90 5.75
CA ALA A 68 -18.57 8.03 4.29
C ALA A 68 -18.12 9.43 3.86
N VAL A 69 -18.65 10.48 4.48
CA VAL A 69 -18.22 11.87 4.22
C VAL A 69 -16.76 12.07 4.58
N ALA A 70 -16.32 11.61 5.75
CA ALA A 70 -14.91 11.68 6.14
C ALA A 70 -13.99 10.97 5.14
N LEU A 71 -14.38 9.79 4.66
CA LEU A 71 -13.63 9.06 3.63
C LEU A 71 -13.56 9.84 2.32
N ALA A 72 -14.67 10.42 1.87
CA ALA A 72 -14.71 11.22 0.64
C ALA A 72 -13.78 12.45 0.74
N VAL A 73 -13.83 13.18 1.85
CA VAL A 73 -12.92 14.33 2.10
C VAL A 73 -11.47 13.86 2.14
N ALA A 74 -11.19 12.74 2.79
CA ALA A 74 -9.85 12.18 2.85
C ALA A 74 -9.30 11.85 1.48
N LEU A 75 -10.07 11.16 0.65
CA LEU A 75 -9.66 10.80 -0.71
C LEU A 75 -9.44 12.06 -1.56
N LEU A 76 -10.24 13.11 -1.37
CA LEU A 76 -10.04 14.38 -2.07
C LEU A 76 -8.72 15.05 -1.68
N LEU A 77 -8.39 15.07 -0.39
CA LEU A 77 -7.17 15.70 0.13
C LEU A 77 -5.90 14.86 -0.11
N LEU A 78 -5.99 13.55 0.08
CA LEU A 78 -4.86 12.62 -0.06
C LEU A 78 -4.71 12.08 -1.49
N GLY A 79 -5.70 12.29 -2.37
CA GLY A 79 -5.67 11.84 -3.75
C GLY A 79 -4.39 12.23 -4.51
N PRO A 80 -3.96 13.50 -4.50
CA PRO A 80 -2.71 13.92 -5.13
C PRO A 80 -1.48 13.22 -4.54
N PHE A 81 -1.47 13.00 -3.22
CA PHE A 81 -0.40 12.32 -2.52
C PHE A 81 -0.30 10.84 -2.95
N PHE A 82 -1.42 10.12 -2.94
CA PHE A 82 -1.46 8.72 -3.41
C PHE A 82 -1.03 8.61 -4.87
N ALA A 83 -1.51 9.51 -5.73
CA ALA A 83 -1.09 9.55 -7.12
C ALA A 83 0.42 9.82 -7.27
N GLY A 84 1.04 10.60 -6.38
CA GLY A 84 2.49 10.77 -6.34
C GLY A 84 3.23 9.47 -6.03
N VAL A 85 2.81 8.77 -4.97
CA VAL A 85 3.40 7.49 -4.54
C VAL A 85 3.27 6.42 -5.62
N LEU A 86 2.07 6.24 -6.20
CA LEU A 86 1.86 5.25 -7.26
C LEU A 86 2.65 5.57 -8.53
N ARG A 87 2.73 6.85 -8.94
CA ARG A 87 3.51 7.23 -10.12
C ARG A 87 5.00 6.95 -9.94
N GLY A 88 5.55 7.21 -8.75
CA GLY A 88 6.94 6.88 -8.42
C GLY A 88 7.22 5.38 -8.57
N TYR A 89 6.34 4.54 -8.02
CA TYR A 89 6.46 3.08 -8.14
C TYR A 89 6.24 2.57 -9.57
N ALA A 90 5.26 3.10 -10.28
CA ALA A 90 5.04 2.74 -11.68
C ALA A 90 6.30 3.07 -12.52
N GLY A 91 6.93 4.22 -12.26
CA GLY A 91 8.18 4.61 -12.91
C GLY A 91 9.31 3.61 -12.68
N SER A 92 9.52 3.14 -11.45
CA SER A 92 10.56 2.14 -11.15
C SER A 92 10.27 0.80 -11.81
N LEU A 93 9.00 0.37 -11.86
CA LEU A 93 8.59 -0.85 -12.56
C LEU A 93 8.82 -0.75 -14.08
N PHE A 94 8.48 0.37 -14.70
CA PHE A 94 8.73 0.59 -16.13
C PHE A 94 10.23 0.57 -16.46
N GLN A 95 11.07 1.19 -15.63
CA GLN A 95 12.52 1.15 -15.81
C GLN A 95 13.07 -0.28 -15.70
N ALA A 96 12.63 -1.03 -14.69
CA ALA A 96 13.01 -2.43 -14.51
C ALA A 96 12.57 -3.29 -15.72
N ALA A 97 11.36 -3.07 -16.25
CA ALA A 97 10.86 -3.79 -17.41
C ALA A 97 11.67 -3.50 -18.69
N ILE A 98 12.10 -2.26 -18.91
CA ILE A 98 12.93 -1.87 -20.06
C ILE A 98 14.32 -2.50 -19.96
N GLU A 99 14.93 -2.54 -18.76
CA GLU A 99 16.25 -3.17 -18.58
C GLU A 99 16.24 -4.66 -18.90
N VAL A 100 15.16 -5.36 -18.53
CA VAL A 100 14.97 -6.77 -18.89
C VAL A 100 14.74 -6.94 -20.39
N GLY A 101 13.93 -6.06 -21.00
CA GLY A 101 13.66 -6.09 -22.44
C GLY A 101 14.87 -5.82 -23.33
N LEU A 102 15.84 -5.02 -22.86
CA LEU A 102 17.08 -4.70 -23.57
C LEU A 102 18.18 -5.77 -23.42
N ARG A 103 17.98 -6.76 -22.53
CA ARG A 103 18.92 -7.89 -22.32
C ARG A 103 18.50 -9.17 -23.07
N GLY A 104 17.34 -9.17 -23.72
CA GLY A 104 16.80 -10.26 -24.54
C GLY A 104 17.17 -10.16 -26.00
#